data_AF-A0A916CNI8-F1
#
_entry.id   AF-A0A916CNI8-F1
#
_cell.length_a   1.000
_cell.length_b   1.000
_cell.length_c   1.000
_cell.angle_alpha   90.00
_cell.angle_beta   90.00
_cell.angle_gamma   90.00
#
_symmetry.space_group_name_H-M   'P 1'
#
loop_
_entity.id
_entity.type
_entity.pdbx_description
1 polymer ?
#
loop_
_entity_poly.entity_id
_entity_poly.type
_entity_poly.pdbx_seq_one_letter_code
_entity_poly.pdbx_strand_id
1 'polypeptide(L)'
;MIPNSNGIRVFDSERVLTQLIRAAFPFDDAEVTAPTIRSDDWDAVVSAAWQNNCAPLLYAALLQNDCADKLPSAIVEMLQTAYHRTKILNWVAFREINELLVLFEREKIPAVLLKGAALAKTLYAYIAMRPMGDVDILIRRDDAPRAGDILMARGFATTLEPTDDFYTRFSYDQAFERVGKYPLMIETHWHLFNLPYYRERIPIEWFWQRTMPVRVGDQPARVFAPEAQIMHLAAHAVLHHQGHNLLASYDLALVLAHFREQINWDDVIESAHAFGLSHVLQSNFARVQNAWGVSMPDDVCARLARSAGVRERILFAINTSSRVEARDLWDGMNLPDGKSRWLYFWHTFFPSREYMRQRYGITDAREIPLHYARRLGRGVGMFVRSVAAMAENVVKVVGRA
;
A
#
# COMPACT_ATOMS: atom_id res chain seq x y z
N MET A 1 -11.41 11.01 24.63
CA MET A 1 -11.68 9.98 25.65
C MET A 1 -13.14 9.56 25.54
N ILE A 2 -13.44 8.27 25.38
CA ILE A 2 -14.82 7.74 25.39
C ILE A 2 -14.88 6.69 26.51
N PRO A 3 -15.85 6.74 27.44
CA PRO A 3 -15.95 5.77 28.53
C PRO A 3 -16.54 4.44 28.01
N ASN A 4 -15.96 3.32 28.44
CA ASN A 4 -16.64 2.02 28.38
C ASN A 4 -17.20 1.65 29.76
N SER A 5 -18.18 0.75 29.80
CA SER A 5 -19.06 0.42 30.94
C SER A 5 -18.38 -0.07 32.23
N ASN A 6 -17.06 -0.26 32.25
CA ASN A 6 -16.30 -0.76 33.40
C ASN A 6 -15.35 0.27 34.04
N GLY A 7 -15.38 1.55 33.63
CA GLY A 7 -14.55 2.60 34.25
C GLY A 7 -13.03 2.48 34.02
N ILE A 8 -12.57 1.43 33.34
CA ILE A 8 -11.19 1.29 32.87
C ILE A 8 -11.01 2.21 31.65
N ARG A 9 -10.24 3.29 31.82
CA ARG A 9 -9.83 4.18 30.74
C ARG A 9 -8.84 3.43 29.86
N VAL A 10 -9.24 3.06 28.64
CA VAL A 10 -8.32 2.51 27.65
C VAL A 10 -7.51 3.67 27.08
N PHE A 11 -6.19 3.64 27.26
CA PHE A 11 -5.28 4.57 26.62
C PHE A 11 -5.24 4.26 25.12
N ASP A 12 -5.73 5.20 24.31
CA ASP A 12 -5.78 5.08 22.86
C ASP A 12 -4.50 5.67 22.25
N SER A 13 -3.48 4.82 22.15
CA SER A 13 -2.14 5.22 21.71
C SER A 13 -2.10 5.70 20.25
N GLU A 14 -2.95 5.15 19.37
CA GLU A 14 -3.06 5.61 17.98
C GLU A 14 -3.68 7.00 17.88
N ARG A 15 -4.73 7.27 18.69
CA ARG A 15 -5.31 8.61 18.77
C ARG A 15 -4.31 9.63 19.32
N VAL A 16 -3.54 9.28 20.35
CA VAL A 16 -2.51 10.17 20.89
C VAL A 16 -1.41 10.42 19.84
N LEU A 17 -0.95 9.38 19.15
CA LEU A 17 0.02 9.48 18.06
C LEU A 17 -0.45 10.43 16.95
N THR A 18 -1.68 10.25 16.45
CA THR A 18 -2.26 11.12 15.41
C THR A 18 -2.38 12.57 15.88
N GLN A 19 -2.77 12.82 17.14
CA GLN A 19 -2.84 14.16 17.71
C GLN A 19 -1.46 14.83 17.82
N LEU A 20 -0.42 14.11 18.25
CA LEU A 20 0.95 14.64 18.28
C LEU A 20 1.43 15.05 16.89
N ILE A 21 1.19 14.20 15.89
CA ILE A 21 1.59 14.47 14.50
C ILE A 21 0.82 15.67 13.94
N ARG A 22 -0.50 15.74 14.17
CA ARG A 22 -1.33 16.88 13.71
C ARG A 22 -0.98 18.21 14.37
N ALA A 23 -0.56 18.19 15.63
CA ALA A 23 -0.10 19.38 16.32
C ALA A 23 1.17 19.96 15.68
N ALA A 24 2.07 19.07 15.22
CA ALA A 24 3.30 19.46 14.53
C ALA A 24 3.06 19.85 13.06
N PHE A 25 2.19 19.10 12.38
CA PHE A 25 1.94 19.20 10.95
C PHE A 25 0.43 19.27 10.68
N PRO A 26 -0.19 20.44 10.88
CA PRO A 26 -1.63 20.62 10.66
C PRO A 26 -1.98 20.57 9.17
N PHE A 27 -3.12 19.96 8.85
CA PHE A 27 -3.63 19.86 7.47
C PHE A 27 -4.60 20.98 7.08
N ASP A 28 -5.24 21.58 8.08
CA ASP A 28 -6.16 22.70 7.98
C ASP A 28 -5.75 23.76 9.01
N ASP A 29 -6.31 24.97 8.93
CA ASP A 29 -6.02 26.07 9.87
C ASP A 29 -6.50 25.81 11.31
N ALA A 30 -7.11 24.65 11.58
CA ALA A 30 -7.56 24.27 12.92
C ALA A 30 -6.35 23.97 13.81
N GLU A 31 -6.18 24.77 14.86
CA GLU A 31 -5.13 24.58 15.86
C GLU A 31 -5.37 23.27 16.62
N VAL A 32 -4.42 22.32 16.50
CA VAL A 32 -4.45 21.06 17.25
C VAL A 32 -3.40 21.15 18.36
N THR A 33 -3.84 21.26 19.60
CA THR A 33 -2.92 21.23 20.74
C THR A 33 -2.34 19.83 20.94
N ALA A 34 -1.01 19.71 21.06
CA ALA A 34 -0.36 18.46 21.41
C ALA A 34 -0.88 17.93 22.76
N PRO A 35 -1.27 16.64 22.85
CA PRO A 35 -1.80 16.09 24.09
C PRO A 35 -0.71 15.97 25.16
N THR A 36 -1.07 16.20 26.42
CA THR A 36 -0.21 15.86 27.56
C THR A 36 -0.20 14.35 27.77
N ILE A 37 0.98 13.74 27.74
CA ILE A 37 1.17 12.28 27.85
C ILE A 37 1.89 11.99 29.18
N ARG A 38 1.42 10.98 29.91
CA ARG A 38 2.08 10.54 31.16
C ARG A 38 3.37 9.79 30.81
N SER A 39 4.36 9.82 31.69
CA SER A 39 5.63 9.09 31.50
C SER A 39 5.42 7.64 31.08
N ASP A 40 4.48 6.96 31.73
CA ASP A 40 4.26 5.52 31.61
C ASP A 40 3.49 5.14 30.32
N ASP A 41 2.91 6.13 29.62
CA ASP A 41 2.11 5.92 28.41
C ASP A 41 2.97 6.00 27.13
N TRP A 42 4.20 6.52 27.20
CA TRP A 42 5.06 6.71 26.03
C TRP A 42 5.41 5.41 25.31
N ASP A 43 5.62 4.32 26.05
CA ASP A 43 5.92 3.01 25.44
C ASP A 43 4.77 2.54 24.53
N ALA A 44 3.52 2.79 24.93
CA ALA A 44 2.36 2.46 24.11
C ALA A 44 2.25 3.33 22.85
N VAL A 45 2.58 4.62 22.94
CA VAL A 45 2.62 5.54 21.79
C VAL A 45 3.72 5.15 20.80
N VAL A 46 4.92 4.84 21.31
CA VAL A 46 6.06 4.42 20.49
C VAL A 46 5.77 3.08 19.82
N SER A 47 5.18 2.13 20.54
CA SER A 47 4.76 0.83 19.97
C SER A 47 3.73 1.01 18.86
N ALA A 48 2.73 1.88 19.05
CA ALA A 48 1.76 2.22 18.00
C ALA A 48 2.45 2.86 16.79
N ALA A 49 3.44 3.73 17.00
CA ALA A 49 4.20 4.34 15.91
C ALA A 49 4.99 3.32 15.10
N TRP A 50 5.58 2.30 15.74
CA TRP A 50 6.26 1.21 15.03
C TRP A 50 5.29 0.32 14.23
N GLN A 51 4.18 -0.10 14.86
CA GLN A 51 3.16 -0.92 14.20
C GLN A 51 2.56 -0.24 12.97
N ASN A 52 2.50 1.09 13.02
CA ASN A 52 1.94 1.92 11.95
C ASN A 52 2.99 2.55 11.03
N ASN A 53 4.27 2.17 11.11
CA ASN A 53 5.37 2.75 10.33
C ASN A 53 5.52 4.29 10.45
N CYS A 54 5.08 4.86 11.57
CA CYS A 54 5.12 6.29 11.85
C CYS A 54 6.27 6.68 12.79
N ALA A 55 7.18 5.79 13.19
CA ALA A 55 8.25 6.14 14.15
C ALA A 55 9.13 7.35 13.70
N PRO A 56 9.60 7.44 12.43
CA PRO A 56 10.31 8.63 11.95
C PRO A 56 9.43 9.90 11.95
N LEU A 57 8.15 9.75 11.59
CA LEU A 57 7.18 10.84 11.57
C LEU A 57 6.87 11.37 12.97
N LEU A 58 6.74 10.46 13.95
CA LEU A 58 6.60 10.80 15.37
C LEU A 58 7.82 11.57 15.85
N TYR A 59 9.03 11.12 15.55
CA TYR A 59 10.24 11.85 15.94
C TYR A 59 10.25 13.29 15.40
N ALA A 60 9.93 13.46 14.11
CA ALA A 60 9.83 14.78 13.51
C ALA A 60 8.77 15.65 14.19
N ALA A 61 7.61 15.07 14.53
CA ALA A 61 6.56 15.78 15.26
C ALA A 61 6.99 16.19 16.67
N LEU A 62 7.74 15.34 17.38
CA LEU A 62 8.24 15.66 18.72
C LEU A 62 9.28 16.78 18.71
N LEU A 63 10.11 16.85 17.67
CA LEU A 63 11.02 17.98 17.45
C LEU A 63 10.26 19.26 17.16
N GLN A 64 9.26 19.21 16.28
CA GLN A 64 8.48 20.39 15.87
C GLN A 64 7.63 20.96 17.03
N ASN A 65 7.17 20.10 17.94
CA ASN A 65 6.36 20.49 19.11
C ASN A 65 7.19 20.87 20.35
N ASP A 66 8.53 20.90 20.28
CA ASP A 66 9.41 21.10 21.43
C ASP A 66 9.10 20.14 22.61
N CYS A 67 8.83 18.87 22.26
CA CYS A 67 8.51 17.81 23.20
C CYS A 67 9.66 16.81 23.40
N ALA A 68 10.64 16.74 22.50
CA ALA A 68 11.68 15.71 22.54
C ALA A 68 12.44 15.63 23.88
N ASP A 69 12.78 16.77 24.47
CA ASP A 69 13.53 16.84 25.74
C ASP A 69 12.72 16.40 26.97
N LYS A 70 11.41 16.22 26.82
CA LYS A 70 10.50 15.77 27.89
C LYS A 70 10.36 14.25 27.94
N LEU A 71 10.93 13.53 26.98
CA LEU A 71 10.87 12.07 26.91
C LEU A 71 12.09 11.43 27.61
N PRO A 72 11.97 10.18 28.10
CA PRO A 72 13.11 9.38 28.49
C PRO A 72 14.16 9.30 27.36
N SER A 73 15.44 9.47 27.69
CA SER A 73 16.53 9.52 26.69
C SER A 73 16.56 8.30 25.78
N ALA A 74 16.31 7.10 26.32
CA ALA A 74 16.23 5.86 25.55
C ALA A 74 15.17 5.91 24.44
N ILE A 75 14.00 6.50 24.70
CA ILE A 75 12.93 6.63 23.70
C ILE A 75 13.35 7.62 22.61
N VAL A 76 13.96 8.75 22.99
CA VAL A 76 14.47 9.75 22.05
C VAL A 76 15.52 9.12 21.14
N GLU A 77 16.49 8.39 21.69
CA GLU A 77 17.55 7.72 20.93
C GLU A 77 16.99 6.68 19.96
N MET A 78 15.98 5.89 20.36
CA MET A 78 15.31 4.93 19.49
C MET A 78 14.62 5.60 18.30
N LEU A 79 13.83 6.65 18.57
CA LEU A 79 13.09 7.39 17.54
C LEU A 79 14.05 8.16 16.61
N GLN A 80 15.09 8.76 17.17
CA GLN A 80 16.14 9.44 16.42
C GLN A 80 16.89 8.46 15.49
N THR A 81 17.19 7.25 15.97
CA THR A 81 17.79 6.18 15.17
C THR A 81 16.89 5.80 14.00
N ALA A 82 15.58 5.66 14.23
CA ALA A 82 14.60 5.37 13.18
C ALA A 82 14.57 6.47 12.10
N TYR A 83 14.59 7.74 12.52
CA TYR A 83 14.61 8.90 11.65
C TYR A 83 15.87 8.97 10.79
N HIS A 84 17.06 8.85 11.41
CA HIS A 84 18.33 8.90 10.67
C HIS A 84 18.52 7.70 9.75
N ARG A 85 18.08 6.50 10.17
CA ARG A 85 18.07 5.32 9.30
C ARG A 85 17.20 5.57 8.07
N THR A 86 15.98 6.08 8.26
CA THR A 86 15.07 6.44 7.17
C THR A 86 15.70 7.46 6.23
N LYS A 87 16.32 8.51 6.78
CA LYS A 87 17.05 9.52 6.01
C LYS A 87 18.11 8.91 5.12
N ILE A 88 18.95 8.03 5.67
CA ILE A 88 20.04 7.37 4.94
C ILE A 88 19.50 6.46 3.83
N LEU A 89 18.53 5.60 4.15
CA LEU A 89 17.93 4.68 3.19
C LEU A 89 17.24 5.43 2.05
N ASN A 90 16.47 6.47 2.37
CA ASN A 90 15.81 7.29 1.35
C ASN A 90 16.81 8.07 0.51
N TRP A 91 17.93 8.54 1.08
CA TRP A 91 18.99 9.17 0.31
C TRP A 91 19.61 8.21 -0.70
N VAL A 92 19.89 6.96 -0.28
CA VAL A 92 20.37 5.90 -1.19
C VAL A 92 19.34 5.60 -2.28
N ALA A 93 18.06 5.48 -1.91
CA ALA A 93 16.97 5.24 -2.86
C ALA A 93 16.83 6.36 -3.89
N PHE A 94 16.84 7.63 -3.46
CA PHE A 94 16.73 8.77 -4.39
C PHE A 94 17.96 8.96 -5.27
N ARG A 95 19.16 8.58 -4.81
CA ARG A 95 20.34 8.52 -5.68
C ARG A 95 20.15 7.48 -6.78
N GLU A 96 19.69 6.28 -6.41
CA GLU A 96 19.40 5.21 -7.37
C GLU A 96 18.30 5.61 -8.37
N ILE A 97 17.20 6.20 -7.89
CA ILE A 97 16.11 6.72 -8.73
C ILE A 97 16.65 7.72 -9.74
N ASN A 98 17.50 8.66 -9.35
CA ASN A 98 18.08 9.64 -10.29
C ASN A 98 18.88 8.97 -11.40
N GLU A 99 19.71 7.99 -11.07
CA GLU A 99 20.51 7.26 -12.06
C GLU A 99 19.61 6.41 -12.98
N LEU A 100 18.57 5.80 -12.44
CA LEU A 100 17.59 5.03 -13.22
C LEU A 100 16.78 5.92 -14.16
N LEU A 101 16.33 7.10 -13.72
CA LEU A 101 15.60 8.04 -14.57
C LEU A 101 16.44 8.48 -15.78
N VAL A 102 17.74 8.70 -15.60
CA VAL A 102 18.66 9.00 -16.73
C VAL A 102 18.73 7.84 -17.73
N LEU A 103 18.80 6.60 -17.22
CA LEU A 103 18.89 5.41 -18.08
C LEU A 103 17.56 5.13 -18.79
N PHE A 104 16.45 5.26 -18.08
CA PHE A 104 15.11 5.12 -18.63
C PHE A 104 14.84 6.17 -19.70
N GLU A 105 15.23 7.42 -19.50
CA GLU A 105 15.11 8.47 -20.52
C GLU A 105 15.93 8.13 -21.78
N ARG A 106 17.18 7.69 -21.63
CA ARG A 106 18.05 7.26 -22.76
C ARG A 106 17.44 6.12 -23.54
N GLU A 107 16.84 5.17 -22.83
CA GLU A 107 16.15 4.01 -23.40
C GLU A 107 14.68 4.31 -23.78
N LYS A 108 14.21 5.54 -23.63
CA LYS A 108 12.82 5.94 -23.92
C LYS A 108 11.78 5.08 -23.18
N ILE A 109 12.09 4.67 -21.96
CA ILE A 109 11.19 3.96 -21.05
C ILE A 109 10.47 5.02 -20.21
N PRO A 110 9.20 5.34 -20.48
CA PRO A 110 8.46 6.27 -19.65
C PRO A 110 8.26 5.67 -18.24
N ALA A 111 8.48 6.49 -17.22
CA ALA A 111 8.39 6.07 -15.83
C ALA A 111 7.60 7.07 -14.98
N VAL A 112 6.80 6.56 -14.05
CA VAL A 112 6.07 7.34 -13.04
C VAL A 112 6.44 6.81 -11.66
N LEU A 113 6.98 7.67 -10.81
CA LEU A 113 7.25 7.32 -9.42
C LEU A 113 5.93 7.21 -8.66
N LEU A 114 5.83 6.20 -7.82
CA LEU A 114 4.61 5.89 -7.08
C LEU A 114 4.82 6.00 -5.57
N LYS A 115 3.69 6.06 -4.84
CA LYS A 115 3.60 5.94 -3.37
C LYS A 115 4.72 6.70 -2.65
N GLY A 116 5.54 6.01 -1.87
CA GLY A 116 6.56 6.62 -1.04
C GLY A 116 7.58 7.45 -1.79
N ALA A 117 8.07 6.96 -2.93
CA ALA A 117 9.07 7.68 -3.71
C ALA A 117 8.51 8.98 -4.28
N ALA A 118 7.25 8.96 -4.73
CA ALA A 118 6.54 10.17 -5.14
C ALA A 118 6.33 11.13 -3.96
N LEU A 119 5.64 10.66 -2.93
CA LEU A 119 5.17 11.48 -1.82
C LEU A 119 6.31 12.05 -0.96
N ALA A 120 7.34 11.26 -0.67
CA ALA A 120 8.47 11.70 0.13
C ALA A 120 9.21 12.89 -0.49
N LYS A 121 9.15 13.04 -1.82
CA LYS A 121 9.77 14.15 -2.54
C LYS A 121 8.82 15.33 -2.78
N THR A 122 7.53 15.07 -2.96
CA THR A 122 6.57 16.11 -3.36
C THR A 122 5.80 16.70 -2.19
N LEU A 123 5.46 15.93 -1.15
CA LEU A 123 4.53 16.33 -0.09
C LEU A 123 5.13 16.33 1.32
N TYR A 124 6.12 15.48 1.60
CA TYR A 124 6.77 15.49 2.91
C TYR A 124 7.80 16.62 3.01
N ALA A 125 7.84 17.29 4.17
CA ALA A 125 8.83 18.34 4.44
C ALA A 125 10.28 17.81 4.37
N TYR A 126 10.50 16.59 4.87
CA TYR A 126 11.79 15.91 4.82
C TYR A 126 11.63 14.45 4.41
N ILE A 127 12.52 13.97 3.54
CA ILE A 127 12.54 12.54 3.13
C ILE A 127 12.70 11.61 4.34
N ALA A 128 13.28 12.08 5.44
CA ALA A 128 13.49 11.30 6.65
C ALA A 128 12.19 10.94 7.39
N MET A 129 11.08 11.62 7.09
CA MET A 129 9.79 11.39 7.74
C MET A 129 9.02 10.21 7.16
N ARG A 130 9.31 9.81 5.92
CA ARG A 130 8.54 8.80 5.17
C ARG A 130 9.36 7.53 4.98
N PRO A 131 9.31 6.54 5.89
CA PRO A 131 10.01 5.28 5.69
C PRO A 131 9.48 4.55 4.44
N MET A 132 10.38 3.96 3.66
CA MET A 132 10.07 3.19 2.45
C MET A 132 10.67 1.78 2.57
N GLY A 133 9.87 0.75 2.29
CA GLY A 133 10.36 -0.62 2.18
C GLY A 133 10.92 -0.92 0.78
N ASP A 134 10.37 -0.25 -0.21
CA ASP A 134 10.55 -0.43 -1.64
C ASP A 134 10.45 0.92 -2.38
N VAL A 135 10.93 0.92 -3.63
CA VAL A 135 10.70 1.99 -4.60
C VAL A 135 9.80 1.45 -5.71
N ASP A 136 8.56 1.91 -5.72
CA ASP A 136 7.59 1.58 -6.75
C ASP A 136 7.69 2.52 -7.96
N ILE A 137 7.80 1.95 -9.17
CA ILE A 137 7.86 2.70 -10.43
C ILE A 137 6.88 2.08 -11.43
N LEU A 138 5.94 2.87 -11.96
CA LEU A 138 5.10 2.45 -13.08
C LEU A 138 5.87 2.62 -14.39
N ILE A 139 5.92 1.57 -15.19
CA ILE A 139 6.46 1.53 -16.55
C ILE A 139 5.41 0.93 -17.51
N ARG A 140 5.67 1.00 -18.82
CA ARG A 140 4.84 0.28 -19.79
C ARG A 140 5.17 -1.21 -19.73
N ARG A 141 4.15 -2.06 -19.92
CA ARG A 141 4.32 -3.52 -19.93
C ARG A 141 5.38 -3.97 -20.95
N ASP A 142 5.36 -3.37 -22.14
CA ASP A 142 6.27 -3.73 -23.23
C ASP A 142 7.73 -3.33 -22.94
N ASP A 143 7.95 -2.40 -21.99
CA ASP A 143 9.29 -2.01 -21.55
C ASP A 143 9.81 -2.84 -20.37
N ALA A 144 8.99 -3.70 -19.75
CA ALA A 144 9.38 -4.48 -18.58
C ALA A 144 10.66 -5.31 -18.78
N PRO A 145 10.87 -6.01 -19.91
CA PRO A 145 12.13 -6.72 -20.15
C PRO A 145 13.34 -5.78 -20.16
N ARG A 146 13.23 -4.62 -20.83
CA ARG A 146 14.32 -3.65 -20.96
C ARG A 146 14.62 -2.96 -19.63
N ALA A 147 13.60 -2.62 -18.85
CA ALA A 147 13.76 -2.10 -17.50
C ALA A 147 14.43 -3.13 -16.58
N GLY A 148 14.06 -4.41 -16.71
CA GLY A 148 14.70 -5.52 -16.01
C GLY A 148 16.18 -5.66 -16.35
N ASP A 149 16.55 -5.60 -17.63
CA ASP A 149 17.95 -5.65 -18.08
C ASP A 149 18.78 -4.51 -17.49
N ILE A 150 18.23 -3.30 -17.44
CA ILE A 150 18.88 -2.13 -16.81
C ILE A 150 19.09 -2.38 -15.31
N LEU A 151 18.07 -2.86 -14.59
CA LEU A 151 18.17 -3.14 -13.16
C LEU A 151 19.18 -4.25 -12.86
N MET A 152 19.18 -5.33 -13.65
CA MET A 152 20.15 -6.42 -13.51
C MET A 152 21.58 -5.94 -13.77
N ALA A 153 21.80 -5.12 -14.81
CA ALA A 153 23.11 -4.51 -15.08
C ALA A 153 23.61 -3.59 -13.95
N ARG A 154 22.69 -3.08 -13.11
CA ARG A 154 22.98 -2.25 -11.93
C ARG A 154 23.13 -3.06 -10.63
N GLY A 155 23.21 -4.39 -10.75
CA GLY A 155 23.47 -5.30 -9.65
C GLY A 155 22.25 -5.66 -8.82
N PHE A 156 21.03 -5.43 -9.34
CA PHE A 156 19.83 -6.00 -8.75
C PHE A 156 19.62 -7.43 -9.24
N ALA A 157 19.02 -8.26 -8.41
CA ALA A 157 18.58 -9.60 -8.75
C ALA A 157 17.06 -9.70 -8.62
N THR A 158 16.43 -10.51 -9.47
CA THR A 158 15.02 -10.88 -9.33
C THR A 158 14.92 -12.35 -8.96
N THR A 159 13.96 -12.70 -8.11
CA THR A 159 13.71 -14.09 -7.69
C THR A 159 12.77 -14.84 -8.64
N LEU A 160 12.24 -14.16 -9.66
CA LEU A 160 11.24 -14.68 -10.58
C LEU A 160 11.92 -15.14 -11.86
N GLU A 161 11.81 -16.44 -12.16
CA GLU A 161 12.31 -16.97 -13.42
C GLU A 161 11.41 -16.50 -14.60
N PRO A 162 12.00 -16.09 -15.73
CA PRO A 162 11.27 -15.66 -16.94
C PRO A 162 10.35 -16.71 -17.56
N THR A 163 10.38 -17.96 -17.09
CA THR A 163 9.77 -19.13 -17.71
C THR A 163 8.44 -19.56 -17.09
N ASP A 164 7.99 -18.92 -16.01
CA ASP A 164 6.69 -19.24 -15.44
C ASP A 164 5.57 -18.57 -16.26
N ASP A 165 5.02 -19.30 -17.25
CA ASP A 165 3.91 -18.87 -18.12
C ASP A 165 2.71 -18.34 -17.30
N PHE A 166 2.55 -18.78 -16.06
CA PHE A 166 1.57 -18.23 -15.13
C PHE A 166 1.94 -16.80 -14.69
N TYR A 167 3.19 -16.57 -14.30
CA TYR A 167 3.67 -15.25 -13.88
C TYR A 167 3.66 -14.25 -15.05
N THR A 168 4.11 -14.64 -16.25
CA THR A 168 4.06 -13.74 -17.42
C THR A 168 2.62 -13.34 -17.80
N ARG A 169 1.64 -14.23 -17.57
CA ARG A 169 0.22 -13.97 -17.87
C ARG A 169 -0.51 -13.19 -16.78
N PHE A 170 -0.19 -13.46 -15.51
CA PHE A 170 -0.94 -12.94 -14.37
C PHE A 170 -0.14 -11.99 -13.49
N SER A 171 1.11 -11.67 -13.81
CA SER A 171 1.86 -10.62 -13.11
C SER A 171 1.41 -9.22 -13.52
N TYR A 172 1.58 -8.29 -12.59
CA TYR A 172 1.33 -6.85 -12.72
C TYR A 172 2.57 -6.01 -12.39
N ASP A 173 3.60 -6.66 -11.86
CA ASP A 173 4.83 -6.07 -11.34
C ASP A 173 6.03 -7.02 -11.45
N GLN A 174 7.21 -6.50 -11.14
CA GLN A 174 8.40 -7.31 -10.95
C GLN A 174 9.28 -6.66 -9.89
N ALA A 175 9.65 -7.44 -8.88
CA ALA A 175 10.53 -7.00 -7.80
C ALA A 175 12.00 -7.33 -8.12
N PHE A 176 12.86 -6.37 -7.81
CA PHE A 176 14.30 -6.40 -7.98
C PHE A 176 14.96 -5.98 -6.67
N GLU A 177 15.81 -6.85 -6.11
CA GLU A 177 16.49 -6.59 -4.84
C GLU A 177 18.00 -6.49 -5.07
N ARG A 178 18.61 -5.48 -4.44
CA ARG A 178 20.06 -5.39 -4.31
C ARG A 178 20.43 -5.49 -2.84
N VAL A 179 20.98 -6.64 -2.48
CA VAL A 179 21.46 -6.93 -1.12
C VAL A 179 22.78 -6.21 -0.86
N GLY A 180 22.99 -5.72 0.36
CA GLY A 180 24.25 -5.09 0.77
C GLY A 180 24.12 -4.32 2.07
N LYS A 181 25.09 -3.44 2.36
CA LYS A 181 25.07 -2.58 3.55
C LYS A 181 23.83 -1.69 3.61
N TYR A 182 23.35 -1.26 2.45
CA TYR A 182 22.11 -0.51 2.28
C TYR A 182 21.24 -1.27 1.28
N PRO A 183 20.42 -2.23 1.75
CA PRO A 183 19.54 -2.99 0.86
C PRO A 183 18.54 -2.04 0.21
N LEU A 184 18.22 -2.32 -1.06
CA LEU A 184 17.24 -1.56 -1.82
C LEU A 184 16.41 -2.51 -2.67
N MET A 185 15.10 -2.36 -2.56
CA MET A 185 14.12 -3.06 -3.38
C MET A 185 13.47 -2.07 -4.34
N ILE A 186 13.40 -2.43 -5.61
CA ILE A 186 12.73 -1.67 -6.66
C ILE A 186 11.68 -2.58 -7.27
N GLU A 187 10.45 -2.10 -7.32
CA GLU A 187 9.34 -2.80 -7.96
C GLU A 187 8.93 -2.01 -9.20
N THR A 188 9.06 -2.65 -10.37
CA THR A 188 8.54 -2.10 -11.62
C THR A 188 7.14 -2.64 -11.86
N HIS A 189 6.16 -1.74 -11.91
CA HIS A 189 4.76 -2.06 -12.11
C HIS A 189 4.36 -1.76 -13.55
N TRP A 190 3.51 -2.59 -14.15
CA TRP A 190 2.76 -2.24 -15.37
C TRP A 190 1.25 -2.23 -15.13
N HIS A 191 0.81 -2.60 -13.93
CA HIS A 191 -0.53 -2.34 -13.43
C HIS A 191 -0.48 -2.12 -11.91
N LEU A 192 -1.38 -1.30 -11.36
CA LEU A 192 -1.34 -0.88 -9.94
C LEU A 192 -2.09 -1.82 -8.98
N PHE A 193 -2.70 -2.89 -9.51
CA PHE A 193 -3.67 -3.71 -8.79
C PHE A 193 -3.36 -5.17 -9.05
N ASN A 194 -3.21 -5.96 -7.99
CA ASN A 194 -2.89 -7.38 -8.13
C ASN A 194 -4.12 -8.24 -8.44
N LEU A 195 -5.28 -7.87 -7.90
CA LEU A 195 -6.53 -8.62 -8.05
C LEU A 195 -7.00 -8.60 -9.52
N PRO A 196 -7.22 -9.77 -10.18
CA PRO A 196 -7.73 -9.84 -11.54
C PRO A 196 -9.03 -9.04 -11.74
N TYR A 197 -9.91 -9.06 -10.73
CA TYR A 197 -11.15 -8.29 -10.71
C TYR A 197 -10.94 -6.81 -11.04
N TYR A 198 -9.91 -6.18 -10.45
CA TYR A 198 -9.60 -4.77 -10.67
C TYR A 198 -8.76 -4.56 -11.94
N ARG A 199 -7.86 -5.48 -12.29
CA ARG A 199 -7.06 -5.35 -13.52
C ARG A 199 -7.88 -5.30 -14.80
N GLU A 200 -9.01 -5.99 -14.82
CA GLU A 200 -9.91 -5.96 -15.98
C GLU A 200 -10.78 -4.70 -16.03
N ARG A 201 -11.05 -4.09 -14.87
CA ARG A 201 -11.99 -2.96 -14.74
C ARG A 201 -11.31 -1.61 -14.77
N ILE A 202 -10.08 -1.56 -14.27
CA ILE A 202 -9.37 -0.31 -14.06
C ILE A 202 -8.39 -0.11 -15.22
N PRO A 203 -8.70 0.79 -16.16
CA PRO A 203 -7.81 1.06 -17.28
C PRO A 203 -6.54 1.75 -16.77
N ILE A 204 -5.39 1.09 -16.89
CA ILE A 204 -4.10 1.68 -16.52
C ILE A 204 -3.82 2.99 -17.29
N GLU A 205 -4.40 3.15 -18.48
CA GLU A 205 -4.24 4.36 -19.28
C GLU A 205 -4.85 5.61 -18.64
N TRP A 206 -5.90 5.44 -17.83
CA TRP A 206 -6.49 6.55 -17.08
C TRP A 206 -5.47 7.16 -16.10
N PHE A 207 -4.59 6.33 -15.53
CA PHE A 207 -3.49 6.77 -14.66
C PHE A 207 -2.36 7.42 -15.46
N TRP A 208 -1.97 6.85 -16.61
CA TRP A 208 -0.94 7.43 -17.49
C TRP A 208 -1.31 8.83 -18.00
N GLN A 209 -2.59 9.06 -18.28
CA GLN A 209 -3.13 10.36 -18.68
C GLN A 209 -3.15 11.38 -17.54
N ARG A 210 -3.17 10.90 -16.28
CA ARG A 210 -3.22 11.71 -15.05
C ARG A 210 -1.89 11.68 -14.33
N THR A 211 -0.88 12.25 -14.98
CA THR A 211 0.45 12.42 -14.41
C THR A 211 0.87 13.88 -14.48
N MET A 212 1.70 14.30 -13.54
CA MET A 212 2.28 15.62 -13.49
C MET A 212 3.81 15.55 -13.42
N PRO A 213 4.52 16.52 -14.02
CA PRO A 213 5.98 16.57 -13.96
C PRO A 213 6.45 17.00 -12.58
N VAL A 214 7.54 16.40 -12.11
CA VAL A 214 8.26 16.80 -10.88
C VAL A 214 9.77 16.71 -11.12
N ARG A 215 10.57 17.16 -10.15
CA ARG A 215 12.03 17.00 -10.18
C ARG A 215 12.50 16.15 -9.01
N VAL A 216 13.34 15.16 -9.32
CA VAL A 216 14.10 14.40 -8.32
C VAL A 216 15.57 14.77 -8.49
N GLY A 217 16.12 15.53 -7.53
CA GLY A 217 17.38 16.23 -7.74
C GLY A 217 17.33 17.09 -9.01
N ASP A 218 18.23 16.79 -9.95
CA ASP A 218 18.31 17.47 -11.25
C ASP A 218 17.59 16.75 -12.39
N GLN A 219 17.00 15.58 -12.12
CA GLN A 219 16.35 14.77 -13.14
C GLN A 219 14.85 15.06 -13.24
N PRO A 220 14.29 15.18 -14.45
CA PRO A 220 12.85 15.21 -14.64
C PRO A 220 12.26 13.85 -14.25
N ALA A 221 11.11 13.88 -13.59
CA ALA A 221 10.34 12.68 -13.27
C ALA A 221 8.85 12.97 -13.44
N ARG A 222 8.03 11.93 -13.37
CA ARG A 222 6.57 12.05 -13.31
C ARG A 222 6.05 11.37 -12.06
N VAL A 223 4.97 11.91 -11.53
CA VAL A 223 4.13 11.29 -10.49
C VAL A 223 2.67 11.38 -10.95
N PHE A 224 1.76 10.69 -10.27
CA PHE A 224 0.34 10.87 -10.56
C PHE A 224 -0.15 12.28 -10.21
N ALA A 225 -1.10 12.78 -10.99
CA ALA A 225 -1.95 13.92 -10.65
C ALA A 225 -2.83 13.55 -9.43
N PRO A 226 -3.41 14.53 -8.70
CA PRO A 226 -4.08 14.26 -7.42
C PRO A 226 -5.18 13.20 -7.50
N GLU A 227 -6.02 13.21 -8.54
CA GLU A 227 -7.11 12.24 -8.69
C GLU A 227 -6.58 10.80 -8.79
N ALA A 228 -5.51 10.61 -9.55
CA ALA A 228 -4.86 9.31 -9.70
C ALA A 228 -4.08 8.89 -8.45
N GLN A 229 -3.49 9.83 -7.72
CA GLN A 229 -2.90 9.55 -6.40
C GLN A 229 -3.95 9.08 -5.40
N ILE A 230 -5.09 9.77 -5.32
CA ILE A 230 -6.20 9.42 -4.42
C ILE A 230 -6.68 7.99 -4.71
N MET A 231 -6.95 7.66 -5.98
CA MET A 231 -7.38 6.32 -6.38
C MET A 231 -6.37 5.25 -5.98
N HIS A 232 -5.10 5.48 -6.33
CA HIS A 232 -4.04 4.50 -6.10
C HIS A 232 -3.80 4.29 -4.60
N LEU A 233 -3.67 5.35 -3.81
CA LEU A 233 -3.39 5.27 -2.38
C LEU A 233 -4.56 4.66 -1.60
N ALA A 234 -5.81 5.06 -1.90
CA ALA A 234 -6.99 4.51 -1.23
C ALA A 234 -7.15 3.01 -1.47
N ALA A 235 -6.94 2.58 -2.73
CA ALA A 235 -6.96 1.16 -3.07
C ALA A 235 -5.81 0.40 -2.42
N HIS A 236 -4.58 0.93 -2.48
CA HIS A 236 -3.42 0.29 -1.90
C HIS A 236 -3.59 0.08 -0.38
N ALA A 237 -4.06 1.12 0.33
CA ALA A 237 -4.30 1.05 1.77
C ALA A 237 -5.22 -0.12 2.15
N VAL A 238 -6.32 -0.33 1.42
CA VAL A 238 -7.31 -1.38 1.74
C VAL A 238 -6.86 -2.75 1.23
N LEU A 239 -6.39 -2.84 -0.01
CA LEU A 239 -6.12 -4.11 -0.69
C LEU A 239 -4.80 -4.76 -0.27
N HIS A 240 -3.85 -3.98 0.27
CA HIS A 240 -2.55 -4.46 0.73
C HIS A 240 -2.33 -4.32 2.24
N HIS A 241 -2.97 -3.36 2.92
CA HIS A 241 -2.77 -3.12 4.35
C HIS A 241 -4.04 -3.27 5.20
N GLN A 242 -5.12 -3.83 4.65
CA GLN A 242 -6.44 -3.95 5.31
C GLN A 242 -7.02 -2.58 5.77
N GLY A 243 -6.36 -1.49 5.35
CA GLY A 243 -6.61 -0.10 5.65
C GLY A 243 -6.42 0.33 7.11
N HIS A 244 -5.62 -0.41 7.89
CA HIS A 244 -5.33 -0.06 9.30
C HIS A 244 -4.02 0.71 9.50
N ASN A 245 -3.13 0.77 8.51
CA ASN A 245 -1.84 1.43 8.65
C ASN A 245 -1.97 2.97 8.65
N LEU A 246 -1.55 3.64 9.73
CA LEU A 246 -1.64 5.10 9.84
C LEU A 246 -0.74 5.85 8.85
N LEU A 247 0.46 5.34 8.50
CA LEU A 247 1.31 6.01 7.51
C LEU A 247 0.63 6.09 6.14
N ALA A 248 0.00 5.01 5.68
CA ALA A 248 -0.75 5.01 4.43
C ALA A 248 -1.96 5.96 4.46
N SER A 249 -2.63 6.06 5.61
CA SER A 249 -3.71 7.03 5.83
C SER A 249 -3.18 8.48 5.84
N TYR A 250 -2.00 8.72 6.43
CA TYR A 250 -1.32 10.01 6.43
C TYR A 250 -0.86 10.43 5.02
N ASP A 251 -0.34 9.48 4.23
CA ASP A 251 -0.01 9.68 2.81
C ASP A 251 -1.23 10.19 2.02
N LEU A 252 -2.41 9.59 2.22
CA LEU A 252 -3.65 10.07 1.59
C LEU A 252 -4.11 11.42 2.15
N ALA A 253 -3.97 11.65 3.46
CA ALA A 253 -4.28 12.93 4.10
C ALA A 253 -3.45 14.09 3.50
N LEU A 254 -2.15 13.87 3.27
CA LEU A 254 -1.27 14.83 2.63
C LEU A 254 -1.73 15.19 1.22
N VAL A 255 -2.11 14.21 0.40
CA VAL A 255 -2.61 14.45 -0.96
C VAL A 255 -3.89 15.28 -0.93
N LEU A 256 -4.84 14.89 -0.08
CA LEU A 256 -6.14 15.56 0.04
C LEU A 256 -5.98 17.02 0.50
N ALA A 257 -5.13 17.27 1.49
CA ALA A 257 -4.89 18.61 2.01
C ALA A 257 -4.11 19.48 1.03
N HIS A 258 -3.02 18.97 0.45
CA HIS A 258 -2.14 19.74 -0.44
C HIS A 258 -2.84 20.14 -1.74
N PHE A 259 -3.67 19.26 -2.31
CA PHE A 259 -4.36 19.51 -3.56
C PHE A 259 -5.83 19.91 -3.38
N ARG A 260 -6.26 20.33 -2.17
CA ARG A 260 -7.68 20.53 -1.82
C ARG A 260 -8.48 21.36 -2.83
N GLU A 261 -7.86 22.39 -3.41
CA GLU A 261 -8.47 23.32 -4.38
C GLU A 261 -8.32 22.85 -5.84
N GLN A 262 -7.44 21.88 -6.08
CA GLN A 262 -7.09 21.39 -7.42
C GLN A 262 -7.79 20.06 -7.76
N ILE A 263 -8.31 19.35 -6.75
CA ILE A 263 -8.97 18.05 -6.95
C ILE A 263 -10.28 18.24 -7.72
N ASN A 264 -10.38 17.57 -8.86
CA ASN A 264 -11.65 17.40 -9.56
C ASN A 264 -12.46 16.26 -8.91
N TRP A 265 -13.34 16.62 -7.97
CA TRP A 265 -14.16 15.65 -7.24
C TRP A 265 -15.15 14.89 -8.12
N ASP A 266 -15.63 15.48 -9.22
CA ASP A 266 -16.53 14.78 -10.14
C ASP A 266 -15.78 13.66 -10.87
N ASP A 267 -14.55 13.91 -11.35
CA ASP A 267 -13.71 12.88 -11.97
C ASP A 267 -13.36 11.76 -10.98
N VAL A 268 -13.06 12.10 -9.71
CA VAL A 268 -12.82 11.11 -8.65
C VAL A 268 -14.06 10.24 -8.44
N ILE A 269 -15.24 10.83 -8.28
CA ILE A 269 -16.46 10.08 -7.96
C ILE A 269 -16.89 9.21 -9.15
N GLU A 270 -16.88 9.75 -10.37
CA GLU A 270 -17.23 9.02 -11.58
C GLU A 270 -16.27 7.86 -11.86
N SER A 271 -14.96 8.11 -11.74
CA SER A 271 -13.94 7.08 -11.91
C SER A 271 -14.04 6.02 -10.82
N ALA A 272 -14.28 6.40 -9.56
CA ALA A 272 -14.46 5.45 -8.47
C ALA A 272 -15.67 4.54 -8.69
N HIS A 273 -16.75 5.08 -9.21
CA HIS A 273 -17.93 4.28 -9.58
C HIS A 273 -17.60 3.32 -10.73
N ALA A 274 -16.98 3.81 -11.81
CA ALA A 274 -16.60 2.98 -12.96
C ALA A 274 -15.63 1.85 -12.59
N PHE A 275 -14.72 2.10 -11.64
CA PHE A 275 -13.70 1.15 -11.20
C PHE A 275 -14.18 0.19 -10.12
N GLY A 276 -15.35 0.44 -9.52
CA GLY A 276 -15.85 -0.29 -8.36
C GLY A 276 -14.98 -0.05 -7.11
N LEU A 277 -14.58 1.20 -6.89
CA LEU A 277 -13.78 1.69 -5.75
C LEU A 277 -14.54 2.75 -4.91
N SER A 278 -15.83 2.95 -5.12
CA SER A 278 -16.63 3.94 -4.39
C SER A 278 -16.64 3.74 -2.88
N HIS A 279 -16.90 2.51 -2.41
CA HIS A 279 -16.84 2.13 -1.00
C HIS A 279 -15.40 2.13 -0.46
N VAL A 280 -14.42 1.74 -1.27
CA VAL A 280 -12.99 1.82 -0.89
C VAL A 280 -12.62 3.27 -0.58
N LEU A 281 -12.94 4.21 -1.46
CA LEU A 281 -12.68 5.63 -1.25
C LEU A 281 -13.48 6.17 -0.05
N GLN A 282 -14.77 5.88 0.01
CA GLN A 282 -15.64 6.31 1.12
C GLN A 282 -15.06 5.89 2.48
N SER A 283 -14.64 4.63 2.63
CA SER A 283 -14.08 4.13 3.88
C SER A 283 -12.74 4.78 4.22
N ASN A 284 -11.88 5.03 3.24
CA ASN A 284 -10.60 5.70 3.48
C ASN A 284 -10.81 7.18 3.85
N PHE A 285 -11.70 7.88 3.19
CA PHE A 285 -12.02 9.28 3.48
C PHE A 285 -12.56 9.45 4.90
N ALA A 286 -13.49 8.58 5.34
CA ALA A 286 -13.96 8.59 6.71
C ALA A 286 -12.83 8.33 7.73
N ARG A 287 -11.89 7.42 7.43
CA ARG A 287 -10.72 7.13 8.28
C ARG A 287 -9.77 8.31 8.35
N VAL A 288 -9.50 8.96 7.22
CA VAL A 288 -8.64 10.14 7.15
C VAL A 288 -9.26 11.32 7.90
N GLN A 289 -10.55 11.58 7.72
CA GLN A 289 -11.26 12.63 8.48
C GLN A 289 -11.19 12.38 9.99
N ASN A 290 -11.40 11.14 10.43
CA ASN A 290 -11.38 10.81 11.86
C ASN A 290 -9.96 10.91 12.45
N ALA A 291 -8.97 10.30 11.80
CA ALA A 291 -7.60 10.26 12.32
C ALA A 291 -6.87 11.60 12.17
N TRP A 292 -6.96 12.22 10.98
CA TRP A 292 -6.12 13.35 10.58
C TRP A 292 -6.87 14.68 10.54
N GLY A 293 -8.20 14.66 10.54
CA GLY A 293 -9.03 15.87 10.54
C GLY A 293 -8.98 16.67 9.25
N VAL A 294 -8.62 16.04 8.11
CA VAL A 294 -8.59 16.71 6.80
C VAL A 294 -10.01 17.05 6.35
N SER A 295 -10.23 18.31 5.98
CA SER A 295 -11.48 18.79 5.42
C SER A 295 -11.67 18.35 3.96
N MET A 296 -12.90 17.95 3.62
CA MET A 296 -13.34 17.63 2.26
C MET A 296 -14.75 18.19 2.05
N PRO A 297 -15.21 18.39 0.80
CA PRO A 297 -16.58 18.82 0.56
C PRO A 297 -17.59 17.82 1.15
N ASP A 298 -18.63 18.35 1.82
CA ASP A 298 -19.58 17.58 2.62
C ASP A 298 -20.35 16.52 1.81
N ASP A 299 -20.52 16.74 0.50
CA ASP A 299 -21.28 15.87 -0.38
C ASP A 299 -20.48 14.67 -0.90
N VAL A 300 -19.14 14.71 -0.89
CA VAL A 300 -18.27 13.68 -1.49
C VAL A 300 -18.54 12.31 -0.89
N CYS A 301 -18.49 12.18 0.44
CA CYS A 301 -18.73 10.91 1.12
C CYS A 301 -20.15 10.38 0.87
N ALA A 302 -21.15 11.25 0.78
CA ALA A 302 -22.54 10.88 0.48
C ALA A 302 -22.71 10.40 -0.97
N ARG A 303 -22.05 11.06 -1.93
CA ARG A 303 -22.06 10.69 -3.35
C ARG A 303 -21.38 9.34 -3.60
N LEU A 304 -20.24 9.09 -2.95
CA LEU A 304 -19.58 7.78 -2.99
C LEU A 304 -20.45 6.68 -2.38
N ALA A 305 -21.13 6.96 -1.26
CA ALA A 305 -22.02 6.00 -0.60
C ALA A 305 -23.15 5.51 -1.51
N ARG A 306 -23.75 6.42 -2.30
CA ARG A 306 -24.84 6.13 -3.24
C ARG A 306 -24.36 5.29 -4.43
N SER A 307 -23.09 5.44 -4.80
CA SER A 307 -22.48 4.75 -5.96
C SER A 307 -21.93 3.37 -5.60
N ALA A 308 -21.72 3.09 -4.31
CA ALA A 308 -21.15 1.83 -3.82
C ALA A 308 -22.09 0.63 -4.01
N GLY A 309 -21.77 -0.23 -4.97
CA GLY A 309 -22.51 -1.47 -5.24
C GLY A 309 -22.27 -2.59 -4.21
N VAL A 310 -23.21 -3.54 -4.12
CA VAL A 310 -23.13 -4.69 -3.18
C VAL A 310 -21.87 -5.53 -3.39
N ARG A 311 -21.50 -5.79 -4.65
CA ARG A 311 -20.30 -6.58 -4.99
C ARG A 311 -19.02 -5.93 -4.48
N GLU A 312 -18.92 -4.62 -4.59
CA GLU A 312 -17.78 -3.87 -4.06
C GLU A 312 -17.70 -3.97 -2.54
N ARG A 313 -18.83 -3.82 -1.83
CA ARG A 313 -18.87 -3.94 -0.37
C ARG A 313 -18.45 -5.34 0.12
N ILE A 314 -18.84 -6.39 -0.61
CA ILE A 314 -18.38 -7.76 -0.35
C ILE A 314 -16.87 -7.86 -0.53
N LEU A 315 -16.34 -7.33 -1.64
CA LEU A 315 -14.90 -7.37 -1.92
C LEU A 315 -14.09 -6.58 -0.88
N PHE A 316 -14.59 -5.42 -0.48
CA PHE A 316 -14.03 -4.65 0.62
C PHE A 316 -13.99 -5.48 1.90
N ALA A 317 -15.11 -6.08 2.31
CA ALA A 317 -15.20 -6.91 3.50
C ALA A 317 -14.19 -8.08 3.49
N ILE A 318 -14.01 -8.74 2.33
CA ILE A 318 -13.01 -9.80 2.15
C ILE A 318 -11.60 -9.25 2.37
N ASN A 319 -11.25 -8.15 1.70
CA ASN A 319 -9.90 -7.57 1.76
C ASN A 319 -9.55 -6.93 3.10
N THR A 320 -10.54 -6.46 3.87
CA THR A 320 -10.34 -5.95 5.23
C THR A 320 -10.43 -7.03 6.30
N SER A 321 -10.82 -8.26 5.94
CA SER A 321 -10.85 -9.37 6.89
C SER A 321 -9.46 -9.98 7.07
N SER A 322 -9.20 -10.55 8.24
CA SER A 322 -7.95 -11.27 8.52
C SER A 322 -7.83 -12.62 7.80
N ARG A 323 -8.85 -13.03 7.02
CA ARG A 323 -8.92 -14.35 6.38
C ARG A 323 -8.50 -14.27 4.92
N VAL A 324 -7.22 -14.56 4.68
CA VAL A 324 -6.60 -14.57 3.33
C VAL A 324 -7.28 -15.58 2.40
N GLU A 325 -7.86 -16.66 2.95
CA GLU A 325 -8.45 -17.74 2.17
C GLU A 325 -9.62 -17.29 1.27
N ALA A 326 -10.47 -16.37 1.74
CA ALA A 326 -11.58 -15.88 0.93
C ALA A 326 -11.12 -15.10 -0.32
N ARG A 327 -9.91 -14.52 -0.28
CA ARG A 327 -9.31 -13.75 -1.38
C ARG A 327 -8.94 -14.64 -2.56
N ASP A 328 -8.25 -15.75 -2.31
CA ASP A 328 -7.79 -16.66 -3.38
C ASP A 328 -8.97 -17.27 -4.15
N LEU A 329 -10.03 -17.66 -3.43
CA LEU A 329 -11.26 -18.16 -4.03
C LEU A 329 -11.96 -17.08 -4.85
N TRP A 330 -12.08 -15.86 -4.30
CA TRP A 330 -12.66 -14.74 -5.00
C TRP A 330 -11.91 -14.46 -6.31
N ASP A 331 -10.60 -14.35 -6.26
CA ASP A 331 -9.76 -14.06 -7.43
C ASP A 331 -9.96 -15.10 -8.54
N GLY A 332 -9.93 -16.38 -8.18
CA GLY A 332 -10.17 -17.46 -9.14
C GLY A 332 -11.58 -17.45 -9.73
N MET A 333 -12.61 -17.13 -8.96
CA MET A 333 -13.99 -17.06 -9.47
C MET A 333 -14.26 -15.86 -10.38
N ASN A 334 -13.46 -14.79 -10.24
CA ASN A 334 -13.67 -13.52 -10.92
C ASN A 334 -12.85 -13.35 -12.20
N LEU A 335 -12.08 -14.37 -12.60
CA LEU A 335 -11.41 -14.39 -13.90
C LEU A 335 -12.42 -14.42 -15.06
N PRO A 336 -12.04 -13.89 -16.24
CA PRO A 336 -13.00 -13.44 -17.23
C PRO A 336 -13.68 -14.61 -17.95
N ASP A 337 -12.93 -15.69 -18.15
CA ASP A 337 -13.36 -16.88 -18.90
C ASP A 337 -13.06 -18.19 -18.14
N GLY A 338 -13.77 -19.26 -18.52
CA GLY A 338 -13.65 -20.56 -17.86
C GLY A 338 -12.26 -21.19 -17.97
N LYS A 339 -11.50 -20.90 -19.04
CA LYS A 339 -10.14 -21.42 -19.22
C LYS A 339 -9.18 -20.73 -18.26
N SER A 340 -9.26 -19.41 -18.10
CA SER A 340 -8.47 -18.66 -17.12
C SER A 340 -8.79 -19.09 -15.69
N ARG A 341 -10.08 -19.29 -15.35
CA ARG A 341 -10.49 -19.83 -14.04
C ARG A 341 -9.89 -21.20 -13.79
N TRP A 342 -10.01 -22.11 -14.76
CA TRP A 342 -9.45 -23.46 -14.65
C TRP A 342 -7.94 -23.42 -14.49
N LEU A 343 -7.22 -22.64 -15.32
CA LEU A 343 -5.77 -22.48 -15.23
C LEU A 343 -5.35 -21.90 -13.88
N TYR A 344 -6.04 -20.88 -13.39
CA TYR A 344 -5.75 -20.29 -12.07
C TYR A 344 -5.83 -21.33 -10.97
N PHE A 345 -6.97 -22.00 -10.82
CA PHE A 345 -7.11 -23.03 -9.80
C PHE A 345 -6.14 -24.20 -10.04
N TRP A 346 -5.91 -24.59 -11.30
CA TRP A 346 -4.95 -25.63 -11.64
C TRP A 346 -3.54 -25.27 -11.15
N HIS A 347 -3.04 -24.07 -11.42
CA HIS A 347 -1.71 -23.62 -10.95
C HIS A 347 -1.66 -23.40 -9.43
N THR A 348 -2.78 -23.00 -8.80
CA THR A 348 -2.88 -22.91 -7.34
C THR A 348 -2.69 -24.29 -6.69
N PHE A 349 -3.36 -25.32 -7.20
CA PHE A 349 -3.31 -26.69 -6.64
C PHE A 349 -2.09 -27.49 -7.12
N PHE A 350 -1.66 -27.26 -8.36
CA PHE A 350 -0.61 -27.98 -9.07
C PHE A 350 0.40 -26.99 -9.71
N PRO A 351 1.20 -26.28 -8.90
CA PRO A 351 2.28 -25.41 -9.42
C PRO A 351 3.37 -26.24 -10.12
N SER A 352 4.41 -25.60 -10.65
CA SER A 352 5.50 -26.32 -11.32
C SER A 352 6.32 -27.20 -10.35
N ARG A 353 6.98 -28.25 -10.87
CA ARG A 353 7.87 -29.10 -10.05
C ARG A 353 9.00 -28.30 -9.41
N GLU A 354 9.56 -27.32 -10.14
CA GLU A 354 10.65 -26.49 -9.64
C GLU A 354 10.18 -25.60 -8.49
N TYR A 355 9.01 -24.97 -8.63
CA TYR A 355 8.37 -24.24 -7.53
C TYR A 355 8.18 -25.14 -6.30
N MET A 356 7.72 -26.38 -6.48
CA MET A 356 7.55 -27.33 -5.37
C MET A 356 8.88 -27.65 -4.68
N ARG A 357 9.97 -27.82 -5.45
CA ARG A 357 11.30 -28.09 -4.90
C ARG A 357 11.81 -26.93 -4.07
N GLN A 358 11.75 -25.71 -4.61
CA GLN A 358 12.20 -24.53 -3.90
C GLN A 358 11.34 -24.24 -2.66
N ARG A 359 10.00 -24.27 -2.80
CA ARG A 359 9.07 -23.91 -1.72
C ARG A 359 9.12 -24.85 -0.52
N TYR A 360 9.32 -26.15 -0.76
CA TYR A 360 9.33 -27.18 0.27
C TYR A 360 10.72 -27.75 0.56
N GLY A 361 11.78 -27.19 -0.05
CA GLY A 361 13.16 -27.66 0.13
C GLY A 361 13.36 -29.12 -0.30
N ILE A 362 12.70 -29.55 -1.38
CA ILE A 362 12.71 -30.96 -1.81
C ILE A 362 14.02 -31.27 -2.51
N THR A 363 14.84 -32.11 -1.88
CA THR A 363 16.14 -32.57 -2.41
C THR A 363 16.00 -33.86 -3.23
N ASP A 364 15.14 -34.80 -2.84
CA ASP A 364 14.84 -36.03 -3.60
C ASP A 364 13.55 -35.87 -4.44
N ALA A 365 13.69 -35.99 -5.77
CA ALA A 365 12.57 -35.86 -6.70
C ALA A 365 11.43 -36.89 -6.48
N ARG A 366 11.71 -38.02 -5.80
CA ARG A 366 10.70 -39.03 -5.46
C ARG A 366 9.71 -38.56 -4.40
N GLU A 367 10.05 -37.53 -3.63
CA GLU A 367 9.16 -36.95 -2.62
C GLU A 367 8.14 -35.96 -3.22
N ILE A 368 8.36 -35.50 -4.45
CA ILE A 368 7.50 -34.51 -5.12
C ILE A 368 6.01 -34.93 -5.12
N PRO A 369 5.62 -36.17 -5.49
CA PRO A 369 4.22 -36.59 -5.45
C PRO A 369 3.58 -36.50 -4.04
N LEU A 370 4.34 -36.87 -3.00
CA LEU A 370 3.87 -36.77 -1.61
C LEU A 370 3.62 -35.31 -1.21
N HIS A 371 4.49 -34.39 -1.64
CA HIS A 371 4.33 -32.97 -1.39
C HIS A 371 3.14 -32.37 -2.16
N TYR A 372 2.84 -32.83 -3.38
CA TYR A 372 1.60 -32.49 -4.06
C TYR A 372 0.37 -33.00 -3.31
N ALA A 373 0.37 -34.25 -2.84
CA ALA A 373 -0.75 -34.79 -2.05
C ALA A 373 -0.98 -34.00 -0.74
N ARG A 374 0.10 -33.66 -0.03
CA ARG A 374 0.05 -32.77 1.16
C ARG A 374 -0.45 -31.37 0.82
N ARG A 375 -0.09 -30.84 -0.36
CA ARG A 375 -0.58 -29.54 -0.84
C ARG A 375 -2.06 -29.62 -1.16
N LEU A 376 -2.53 -30.66 -1.85
CA LEU A 376 -3.95 -30.88 -2.15
C LEU A 376 -4.79 -31.00 -0.87
N GLY A 377 -4.36 -31.80 0.11
CA GLY A 377 -5.07 -31.92 1.38
C GLY A 377 -5.20 -30.57 2.12
N ARG A 378 -4.12 -29.78 2.17
CA ARG A 378 -4.16 -28.42 2.71
C ARG A 378 -5.01 -27.48 1.87
N GLY A 379 -4.94 -27.60 0.54
CA GLY A 379 -5.66 -26.78 -0.42
C GLY A 379 -7.17 -27.00 -0.36
N VAL A 380 -7.64 -28.24 -0.23
CA VAL A 380 -9.07 -28.56 -0.05
C VAL A 380 -9.58 -27.96 1.26
N GLY A 381 -8.83 -28.13 2.36
CA GLY A 381 -9.17 -27.49 3.63
C GLY A 381 -9.21 -25.97 3.56
N MET A 382 -8.27 -25.36 2.83
CA MET A 382 -8.25 -23.93 2.55
C MET A 382 -9.45 -23.50 1.72
N PHE A 383 -9.79 -24.24 0.65
CA PHE A 383 -10.94 -23.96 -0.22
C PHE A 383 -12.27 -24.00 0.56
N VAL A 384 -12.48 -25.01 1.41
CA VAL A 384 -13.67 -25.09 2.28
C VAL A 384 -13.75 -23.89 3.22
N ARG A 385 -12.64 -23.52 3.87
CA ARG A 385 -12.58 -22.30 4.70
C ARG A 385 -12.85 -21.03 3.89
N SER A 386 -12.35 -20.98 2.65
CA SER A 386 -12.56 -19.86 1.71
C SER A 386 -14.04 -19.68 1.39
N VAL A 387 -14.75 -20.77 1.06
CA VAL A 387 -16.19 -20.75 0.78
C VAL A 387 -16.99 -20.32 2.02
N ALA A 388 -16.65 -20.86 3.19
CA ALA A 388 -17.33 -20.48 4.44
C ALA A 388 -17.10 -19.00 4.80
N ALA A 389 -15.86 -18.52 4.71
CA ALA A 389 -15.52 -17.12 4.95
C ALA A 389 -16.18 -16.17 3.92
N MET A 390 -16.26 -16.59 2.66
CA MET A 390 -16.97 -15.87 1.60
C MET A 390 -18.45 -15.74 1.94
N ALA A 391 -19.12 -16.84 2.30
CA ALA A 391 -20.53 -16.83 2.69
C ALA A 391 -20.78 -15.94 3.92
N GLU A 392 -19.92 -15.99 4.93
CA GLU A 392 -20.01 -15.14 6.12
C GLU A 392 -19.91 -13.64 5.77
N ASN A 393 -18.97 -13.27 4.89
CA ASN A 393 -18.82 -11.89 4.44
C ASN A 393 -20.02 -11.42 3.60
N VAL A 394 -20.56 -12.28 2.73
CA VAL A 394 -21.79 -11.98 1.97
C VAL A 394 -22.96 -11.74 2.91
N VAL A 395 -23.19 -12.61 3.90
CA VAL A 395 -24.26 -12.46 4.88
C VAL A 395 -24.09 -11.17 5.68
N LYS A 396 -22.87 -10.85 6.13
CA LYS A 396 -22.57 -9.61 6.87
C LYS A 396 -22.87 -8.35 6.06
N VAL A 397 -22.59 -8.35 4.76
CA VAL A 397 -22.81 -7.20 3.89
C VAL A 397 -24.29 -7.08 3.51
N VAL A 398 -24.93 -8.18 3.10
CA VAL A 398 -26.34 -8.19 2.69
C VAL A 398 -27.29 -7.93 3.85
N GLY A 399 -26.97 -8.41 5.06
CA GLY A 399 -27.78 -8.12 6.25
C GLY A 399 -27.66 -6.68 6.79
N ARG A 400 -26.75 -5.87 6.24
CA ARG A 400 -26.54 -4.45 6.59
C ARG A 400 -26.92 -3.48 5.46
N ALA A 401 -27.21 -4.00 4.27
CA ALA A 401 -27.71 -3.26 3.12
C ALA A 401 -29.23 -3.20 3.19
#